data_AF-A0A1M3R1A5-F1
#
_entry.id   AF-A0A1M3R1A5-F1
#
_cell.length_a   1.000
_cell.length_b   1.000
_cell.length_c   1.000
_cell.angle_alpha   90.00
_cell.angle_beta   90.00
_cell.angle_gamma   90.00
#
_symmetry.space_group_name_H-M   'P 1'
#
loop_
_entity.id
_entity.type
_entity.pdbx_description
1 polymer ?
#
loop_
_entity_poly.entity_id
_entity_poly.type
_entity_poly.pdbx_seq_one_letter_code
_entity_poly.pdbx_strand_id
1 'polypeptide(L)'
;MPLSLRIAQKILIFAFVKKLTAIFLLGIYLMAFSECHQFLKIPFLIKHFQKHQQADPAMNFSRFIKIHYFSAAVITDDFQQDEKLPFRGMECNTTNATHYIYSPASIYINPPQQLLKKFYSYNDTHKIQHSLFDIFQPPRQDC
;
A
#
# COMPACT_ATOMS: atom_id res chain seq x y z
N MET A 1 -40.65 40.53 -10.89
CA MET A 1 -40.18 39.12 -10.81
C MET A 1 -40.66 38.53 -9.50
N PRO A 2 -41.37 37.39 -9.49
CA PRO A 2 -42.04 36.88 -8.29
C PRO A 2 -41.03 36.41 -7.23
N LEU A 3 -41.39 36.55 -5.95
CA LEU A 3 -40.55 36.21 -4.80
C LEU A 3 -40.09 34.73 -4.82
N SER A 4 -40.97 33.83 -5.28
CA SER A 4 -40.68 32.39 -5.45
C SER A 4 -39.52 32.12 -6.42
N LEU A 5 -39.45 32.88 -7.52
CA LEU A 5 -38.39 32.71 -8.53
C LEU A 5 -37.04 33.19 -8.00
N ARG A 6 -37.02 34.25 -7.18
CA ARG A 6 -35.80 34.74 -6.51
C ARG A 6 -35.28 33.74 -5.48
N ILE A 7 -36.16 33.04 -4.76
CA ILE A 7 -35.79 32.02 -3.77
C ILE A 7 -35.22 30.78 -4.47
N ALA A 8 -35.90 30.26 -5.50
CA ALA A 8 -35.44 29.11 -6.27
C ALA A 8 -34.06 29.36 -6.90
N GLN A 9 -33.83 30.57 -7.43
CA GLN A 9 -32.54 30.95 -7.99
C GLN A 9 -31.42 30.95 -6.94
N LYS A 10 -31.69 31.46 -5.73
CA LYS A 10 -30.71 31.41 -4.61
C LYS A 10 -30.38 29.99 -4.18
N ILE A 11 -31.38 29.10 -4.12
CA ILE A 11 -31.19 27.68 -3.78
C ILE A 11 -30.33 26.99 -4.84
N LEU A 12 -30.61 27.23 -6.12
CA LEU A 12 -29.85 26.66 -7.23
C LEU A 12 -28.39 27.13 -7.22
N ILE A 13 -28.16 28.43 -7.03
CA ILE A 13 -26.81 29.01 -6.92
C ILE A 13 -26.09 28.41 -5.71
N PHE A 14 -26.74 28.32 -4.55
CA PHE A 14 -26.14 27.73 -3.35
C PHE A 14 -25.77 26.26 -3.55
N ALA A 15 -26.66 25.48 -4.17
CA ALA A 15 -26.40 24.07 -4.50
C ALA A 15 -25.21 23.92 -5.47
N PHE A 16 -25.13 24.79 -6.49
CA PHE A 16 -24.02 24.82 -7.43
C PHE A 16 -22.70 25.17 -6.75
N VAL A 17 -22.66 26.25 -5.96
CA VAL A 17 -21.46 26.67 -5.22
C VAL A 17 -21.00 25.57 -4.26
N LYS A 18 -21.93 24.96 -3.50
CA LYS A 18 -21.61 23.84 -2.60
C LYS A 18 -20.97 22.66 -3.35
N LYS A 19 -21.50 22.32 -4.53
CA LYS A 19 -20.94 21.25 -5.37
C LYS A 19 -19.54 21.60 -5.86
N LEU A 20 -19.35 22.82 -6.34
CA LEU A 20 -18.04 23.28 -6.83
C LEU A 20 -17.00 23.30 -5.71
N THR A 21 -17.36 23.81 -4.53
CA THR A 21 -16.48 23.80 -3.35
C THR A 21 -16.11 22.37 -2.94
N ALA A 22 -17.07 21.44 -2.95
CA ALA A 22 -16.79 20.04 -2.63
C ALA A 22 -15.82 19.41 -3.63
N ILE A 23 -16.01 19.63 -4.94
CA ILE A 23 -15.11 19.14 -5.99
C ILE A 23 -13.71 19.75 -5.83
N PHE A 24 -13.62 21.05 -5.55
CA PHE A 24 -12.36 21.74 -5.36
C PHE A 24 -11.59 21.21 -4.13
N LEU A 25 -12.25 21.07 -2.98
CA LEU A 25 -11.64 20.53 -1.77
C LEU A 25 -11.23 19.06 -1.95
N LEU A 26 -12.05 18.26 -2.62
CA LEU A 26 -11.70 16.88 -2.96
C LEU A 26 -10.49 16.83 -3.90
N GLY A 27 -10.41 17.74 -4.87
CA GLY A 27 -9.27 17.87 -5.78
C GLY A 27 -7.98 18.19 -5.04
N ILE A 28 -8.00 19.16 -4.12
CA ILE A 28 -6.84 19.49 -3.27
C ILE A 28 -6.45 18.28 -2.41
N TYR A 29 -7.42 17.61 -1.79
CA TYR A 29 -7.18 16.42 -0.98
C TYR A 29 -6.50 15.32 -1.80
N LEU A 30 -7.05 14.95 -2.96
CA LEU A 30 -6.44 13.95 -3.84
C LEU A 30 -5.05 14.37 -4.30
N MET A 31 -4.85 15.65 -4.61
CA MET A 31 -3.55 16.15 -5.03
C MET A 31 -2.51 16.07 -3.91
N ALA A 32 -2.90 16.35 -2.66
CA ALA A 32 -2.02 16.28 -1.48
C ALA A 32 -1.52 14.85 -1.17
N PHE A 33 -2.31 13.83 -1.54
CA PHE A 33 -1.93 12.42 -1.39
C PHE A 33 -1.39 11.79 -2.68
N SER A 34 -1.31 12.55 -3.77
CA SER A 34 -0.72 12.09 -5.02
C SER A 34 0.68 12.68 -5.18
N GLU A 35 1.56 11.97 -5.87
CA GLU A 35 2.88 12.50 -6.23
C GLU A 35 2.81 13.50 -7.42
N CYS A 36 1.82 14.39 -7.44
CA CYS A 36 1.63 15.37 -8.54
C CYS A 36 2.86 16.28 -8.74
N HIS A 37 3.65 16.52 -7.70
CA HIS A 37 4.90 17.27 -7.80
C HIS A 37 5.93 16.62 -8.74
N GLN A 38 5.86 15.30 -8.97
CA GLN A 38 6.75 14.58 -9.89
C GLN A 38 6.51 14.99 -11.35
N PHE A 39 5.32 15.47 -11.71
CA PHE A 39 5.06 16.01 -13.06
C PHE A 39 5.94 17.23 -13.37
N LEU A 40 6.38 17.98 -12.36
CA LEU A 40 7.33 19.10 -12.54
C LEU A 40 8.71 18.62 -13.01
N LYS A 41 9.04 17.33 -12.89
CA LYS A 41 10.28 16.72 -13.38
C LYS A 41 10.19 16.23 -14.83
N ILE A 42 9.02 16.34 -15.50
CA ILE A 42 8.87 15.98 -16.93
C ILE A 42 9.90 16.69 -17.84
N PRO A 43 10.20 17.99 -17.69
CA PRO A 43 11.20 18.65 -18.52
C PRO A 43 12.59 17.99 -18.39
N PHE A 44 12.92 17.46 -17.21
CA PHE A 44 14.17 16.73 -16.98
C PHE A 44 14.15 15.35 -17.67
N LEU A 45 13.03 14.62 -17.60
CA LEU A 45 12.83 13.36 -18.33
C LEU A 45 13.08 13.54 -19.84
N ILE A 46 12.53 14.61 -20.44
CA ILE A 46 12.69 14.89 -21.88
C ILE A 46 14.16 15.17 -22.21
N LYS A 47 14.85 15.99 -21.41
CA LYS A 47 16.28 16.28 -21.59
C LYS A 47 17.15 15.02 -21.48
N HIS A 48 16.87 14.15 -20.51
CA HIS A 48 17.59 12.89 -20.34
C HIS A 48 17.35 11.93 -21.51
N PHE A 49 16.11 11.85 -21.99
CA PHE A 49 15.78 11.09 -23.20
C PHE A 49 16.55 11.59 -24.43
N GLN A 50 16.61 12.92 -24.63
CA GLN A 50 17.37 13.51 -25.73
C GLN A 50 18.87 13.20 -25.64
N LYS A 51 19.45 13.20 -24.44
CA LYS A 51 20.85 12.79 -24.22
C LYS A 51 21.09 11.34 -24.66
N HIS A 52 20.19 10.42 -24.28
CA HIS A 52 20.25 9.01 -24.71
C HIS A 52 20.10 8.88 -26.23
N GLN A 53 19.25 9.69 -26.86
CA GLN A 53 19.08 9.70 -28.33
C GLN A 53 20.28 10.29 -29.07
N GLN A 54 21.01 11.23 -28.47
CA GLN A 54 22.26 11.75 -29.03
C GLN A 54 23.39 10.70 -28.98
N ALA A 55 23.42 9.88 -27.92
CA ALA A 55 24.41 8.82 -27.77
C ALA A 55 24.08 7.57 -28.61
N ASP A 56 22.79 7.22 -28.71
CA ASP A 56 22.29 6.11 -29.53
C ASP A 56 21.12 6.60 -30.40
N PRO A 57 21.33 6.85 -31.70
CA PRO A 57 20.26 7.26 -32.62
C PRO A 57 19.12 6.25 -32.75
N ALA A 58 19.34 4.97 -32.40
CA ALA A 58 18.29 3.94 -32.37
C ALA A 58 17.47 3.97 -31.07
N MET A 59 17.81 4.85 -30.12
CA MET A 59 17.04 5.04 -28.89
C MET A 59 15.69 5.68 -29.20
N ASN A 60 14.63 4.98 -28.81
CA ASN A 60 13.27 5.49 -28.82
C ASN A 60 12.72 5.62 -27.40
N PHE A 61 11.60 6.33 -27.26
CA PHE A 61 11.07 6.67 -25.94
C PHE A 61 10.63 5.43 -25.14
N SER A 62 10.05 4.42 -25.78
CA SER A 62 9.62 3.20 -25.09
C SER A 62 10.81 2.40 -24.55
N ARG A 63 11.90 2.30 -25.31
CA ARG A 63 13.16 1.68 -24.86
C ARG A 63 13.76 2.45 -23.71
N PHE A 64 13.79 3.79 -23.79
CA PHE A 64 14.25 4.65 -22.70
C PHE A 64 13.45 4.43 -21.40
N ILE A 65 12.11 4.38 -21.48
CA ILE A 65 11.27 4.06 -20.32
C ILE A 65 11.56 2.65 -19.80
N LYS A 66 11.76 1.67 -20.67
CA LYS A 66 12.07 0.28 -20.28
C LYS A 66 13.37 0.17 -19.47
N ILE A 67 14.44 0.83 -19.91
CA ILE A 67 15.73 0.75 -19.23
C ILE A 67 15.72 1.49 -17.88
N HIS A 68 14.93 2.55 -17.73
CA HIS A 68 14.91 3.38 -16.53
C HIS A 68 13.85 3.02 -15.49
N TYR A 69 12.74 2.39 -15.88
CA TYR A 69 11.62 2.08 -14.98
C TYR A 69 11.30 0.60 -14.83
N PHE A 70 11.65 -0.23 -15.82
CA PHE A 70 11.29 -1.66 -15.83
C PHE A 70 12.48 -2.61 -15.71
N SER A 71 13.70 -2.06 -15.66
CA SER A 71 14.93 -2.82 -15.51
C SER A 71 15.48 -2.61 -14.10
N ALA A 72 16.24 -3.59 -13.60
CA ALA A 72 16.90 -3.44 -12.31
C ALA A 72 17.85 -2.24 -12.35
N ALA A 73 17.91 -1.49 -11.24
CA ALA A 73 18.81 -0.35 -11.13
C ALA A 73 20.27 -0.84 -11.25
N VAL A 74 20.96 -0.35 -12.27
CA VAL A 74 22.40 -0.60 -12.45
C VAL A 74 23.13 0.68 -12.10
N ILE A 75 24.10 0.60 -11.20
CA ILE A 75 24.95 1.74 -10.84
C ILE A 75 25.93 1.96 -11.99
N THR A 76 25.66 2.96 -12.81
CA THR A 76 26.55 3.43 -13.89
C THR A 76 26.82 4.93 -13.74
N ASP A 77 27.55 5.52 -14.67
CA ASP A 77 27.94 6.94 -14.63
C ASP A 77 26.75 7.92 -14.62
N ASP A 78 25.58 7.52 -15.12
CA ASP A 78 24.36 8.34 -15.11
C ASP A 78 23.45 8.08 -13.91
N PHE A 79 23.82 7.20 -12.97
CA PHE A 79 22.98 6.80 -11.83
C PHE A 79 22.44 7.98 -11.02
N GLN A 80 23.23 9.03 -10.79
CA GLN A 80 22.75 10.23 -10.07
C GLN A 80 21.77 11.09 -10.87
N GLN A 81 21.83 11.05 -12.20
CA GLN A 81 20.87 11.75 -13.07
C GLN A 81 19.58 10.96 -13.15
N ASP A 82 19.73 9.67 -13.25
CA ASP A 82 18.70 8.65 -13.22
C ASP A 82 17.77 8.79 -12.01
N GLU A 83 18.31 8.89 -10.79
CA GLU A 83 17.53 9.12 -9.56
C GLU A 83 16.65 10.39 -9.58
N LYS A 84 16.99 11.38 -10.43
CA LYS A 84 16.22 12.62 -10.58
C LYS A 84 15.03 12.49 -11.53
N LEU A 85 14.86 11.34 -12.18
CA LEU A 85 13.72 11.09 -13.05
C LEU A 85 12.40 11.09 -12.25
N PRO A 86 11.30 11.56 -12.87
CA PRO A 86 9.98 11.53 -12.23
C PRO A 86 9.62 10.10 -11.83
N PHE A 87 9.05 9.93 -10.63
CA PHE A 87 8.54 8.64 -10.12
C PHE A 87 9.59 7.51 -10.01
N ARG A 88 10.90 7.84 -9.98
CA ARG A 88 11.96 6.84 -9.80
C ARG A 88 12.40 6.69 -8.34
N GLY A 89 12.59 7.81 -7.64
CA GLY A 89 12.95 7.82 -6.21
C GLY A 89 11.71 7.88 -5.31
N MET A 90 11.71 7.10 -4.23
CA MET A 90 10.70 7.16 -3.16
C MET A 90 11.02 8.31 -2.19
N GLU A 91 10.88 9.56 -2.62
CA GLU A 91 11.15 10.72 -1.75
C GLU A 91 9.93 11.21 -0.94
N CYS A 92 8.73 10.63 -1.15
CA CYS A 92 7.52 11.03 -0.43
C CYS A 92 6.95 9.89 0.43
N ASN A 93 6.93 10.14 1.74
CA ASN A 93 6.49 9.23 2.80
C ASN A 93 4.99 8.88 2.82
N THR A 94 4.20 9.15 1.77
CA THR A 94 2.74 9.00 1.82
C THR A 94 2.14 8.70 0.45
N THR A 95 2.48 7.57 -0.15
CA THR A 95 1.55 6.66 -0.84
C THR A 95 2.36 5.49 -1.36
N ASN A 96 2.61 4.55 -0.45
CA ASN A 96 2.86 3.18 -0.84
C ASN A 96 1.56 2.65 -1.49
N ALA A 97 1.33 2.98 -2.76
CA ALA A 97 0.57 2.10 -3.63
C ALA A 97 1.49 0.90 -3.88
N THR A 98 1.64 0.07 -2.86
CA THR A 98 2.20 -1.26 -3.00
C THR A 98 1.32 -1.95 -4.03
N HIS A 99 1.79 -2.00 -5.27
CA HIS A 99 1.42 -3.06 -6.18
C HIS A 99 1.93 -4.36 -5.53
N TYR A 100 1.18 -4.88 -4.56
CA TYR A 100 1.30 -6.26 -4.13
C TYR A 100 0.92 -7.10 -5.33
N ILE A 101 1.91 -7.51 -6.11
CA ILE A 101 1.76 -8.71 -6.93
C ILE A 101 1.64 -9.84 -5.90
N TYR A 102 0.41 -10.20 -5.57
CA TYR A 102 0.10 -11.32 -4.70
C TYR A 102 0.54 -12.59 -5.42
N SER A 103 1.79 -12.99 -5.21
CA SER A 103 2.21 -14.36 -5.45
C SER A 103 1.69 -15.17 -4.26
N PRO A 104 0.81 -16.17 -4.44
CA PRO A 104 0.40 -17.02 -3.35
C PRO A 104 1.66 -17.74 -2.82
N ALA A 105 2.13 -17.33 -1.65
CA ALA A 105 3.19 -18.06 -0.98
C ALA A 105 2.63 -19.42 -0.58
N SER A 106 3.13 -20.50 -1.17
CA SER A 106 2.80 -21.85 -0.74
C SER A 106 3.46 -22.07 0.63
N ILE A 107 2.68 -21.90 1.70
CA ILE A 107 3.13 -22.21 3.06
C ILE A 107 3.15 -23.72 3.20
N TYR A 108 4.35 -24.31 3.23
CA TYR A 108 4.53 -25.72 3.52
C TYR A 108 4.68 -25.90 5.03
N ILE A 109 3.63 -26.39 5.69
CA ILE A 109 3.68 -26.72 7.12
C ILE A 109 4.34 -28.10 7.24
N ASN A 110 5.55 -28.14 7.78
CA ASN A 110 6.17 -29.42 8.11
C ASN A 110 5.29 -30.15 9.13
N PRO A 111 4.97 -31.44 8.92
CA PRO A 111 4.22 -32.21 9.89
C PRO A 111 4.96 -32.20 11.23
N PRO A 112 4.26 -32.07 12.37
CA PRO A 112 4.91 -32.08 13.67
C PRO A 112 5.70 -33.37 13.81
N GLN A 113 6.96 -33.27 14.24
CA GLN A 113 7.77 -34.44 14.56
C GLN A 113 7.02 -35.23 15.62
N GLN A 114 6.61 -36.46 15.28
CA GLN A 114 5.96 -37.37 16.22
C GLN A 114 7.02 -37.82 17.24
N LEU A 115 7.23 -37.01 18.27
CA LEU A 115 8.00 -37.43 19.44
C LEU A 115 7.20 -38.53 20.13
N LEU A 116 7.74 -39.75 20.12
CA LEU A 116 7.19 -40.89 20.83
C LEU A 116 7.18 -40.58 22.34
N LYS A 117 6.09 -39.99 22.82
CA LYS A 117 5.90 -39.73 24.25
C LYS A 117 5.59 -41.06 24.94
N LYS A 118 6.62 -41.69 25.51
CA LYS A 118 6.43 -42.83 26.42
C LYS A 118 5.71 -42.32 27.67
N PHE A 119 4.49 -42.78 27.87
CA PHE A 119 3.78 -42.61 29.14
C PHE A 119 4.08 -43.82 30.02
N TYR A 120 4.53 -43.58 31.24
CA TYR A 120 4.63 -44.62 32.27
C TYR A 120 3.34 -44.58 33.09
N SER A 121 2.54 -45.66 33.09
CA SER A 121 1.43 -45.79 34.04
C SER A 121 1.97 -46.38 35.34
N TYR A 122 1.89 -45.64 36.43
CA TYR A 122 2.08 -46.19 37.77
C TYR A 122 0.70 -46.50 38.38
N ASN A 123 0.56 -47.67 39.00
CA ASN A 123 -0.67 -48.03 39.70
C ASN A 123 -0.63 -47.40 41.08
N ASP A 124 -1.03 -46.13 41.15
CA ASP A 124 -1.13 -45.42 42.42
C ASP A 124 -2.42 -45.80 43.14
N THR A 125 -2.30 -46.49 44.27
CA THR A 125 -3.44 -46.87 45.12
C THR A 125 -3.98 -45.69 45.93
N HIS A 126 -3.26 -44.56 45.98
CA HIS A 126 -3.68 -43.31 46.59
C HIS A 126 -3.94 -42.23 45.53
N LYS A 127 -4.92 -42.46 44.66
CA LYS A 127 -5.40 -41.40 43.77
C LYS A 127 -6.06 -40.29 44.60
N ILE A 128 -5.42 -39.12 44.64
CA ILE A 128 -6.12 -37.87 44.98
C ILE A 128 -7.22 -37.69 43.93
N GLN A 129 -8.49 -37.69 44.35
CA GLN A 129 -9.66 -37.64 43.45
C GLN A 129 -9.84 -36.30 42.71
N HIS A 130 -8.87 -35.39 42.81
CA HIS A 130 -8.93 -34.13 42.11
C HIS A 130 -8.41 -34.29 40.68
N SER A 131 -9.34 -34.14 39.75
CA SER A 131 -9.01 -33.96 38.34
C SER A 131 -8.20 -32.68 38.19
N LEU A 132 -7.18 -32.65 37.31
CA LEU A 132 -6.45 -31.41 36.99
C LEU A 132 -7.39 -30.27 36.51
N PHE A 133 -8.60 -30.64 36.07
CA PHE A 133 -9.65 -29.72 35.65
C PHE A 133 -10.55 -29.23 36.79
N ASP A 134 -10.39 -29.73 38.02
CA ASP A 134 -11.16 -29.24 39.19
C ASP A 134 -10.83 -27.79 39.53
N ILE A 135 -9.62 -27.32 39.19
CA ILE A 135 -9.19 -25.93 39.42
C ILE A 135 -10.02 -24.94 38.61
N PHE A 136 -10.57 -25.37 37.48
CA PHE A 136 -11.35 -24.53 36.56
C PHE A 136 -12.87 -24.73 36.69
N GLN A 137 -13.34 -25.47 37.70
CA GLN A 137 -14.77 -25.57 37.96
C GLN A 137 -15.26 -24.35 38.74
N PRO A 138 -16.42 -23.79 38.39
CA PRO A 138 -17.02 -22.70 39.16
C PRO A 138 -17.38 -23.18 40.58
N PRO A 139 -17.55 -22.25 41.54
CA PRO A 139 -17.87 -22.60 42.93
C PRO A 139 -19.14 -23.43 43.00
N ARG A 140 -19.08 -24.60 43.64
CA ARG A 140 -20.26 -25.40 43.92
C ARG A 140 -21.05 -24.69 45.02
N GLN A 141 -22.35 -24.51 44.80
CA GLN A 141 -23.23 -23.98 45.84
C GLN A 141 -23.55 -25.12 46.80
N ASP A 142 -23.22 -24.93 48.08
CA ASP A 142 -23.60 -25.85 49.14
C ASP A 142 -25.12 -25.76 49.35
N CYS A 143 -25.81 -26.90 49.32
CA CYS A 143 -27.23 -27.02 49.63
C CYS A 143 -27.51 -26.86 51.13
#